data_AF-A0A4V1SIW4-F1
#
_entry.id   AF-A0A4V1SIW4-F1
#
_cell.length_a   1.000
_cell.length_b   1.000
_cell.length_c   1.000
_cell.angle_alpha   90.00
_cell.angle_beta   90.00
_cell.angle_gamma   90.00
#
_symmetry.space_group_name_H-M   'P 1'
#
loop_
_entity.id
_entity.type
_entity.pdbx_description
1 polymer ?
#
loop_
_entity_poly.entity_id
_entity_poly.type
_entity_poly.pdbx_seq_one_letter_code
_entity_poly.pdbx_strand_id
1 'polypeptide(L)'
;PLDGLDANAAVGFKALIQTLAREGKAIVYSSHILDVVERVCDRVIIIDQGKVKLDGEPAELVRQHDARSLEQLFTTLTGGQDLERRAEDFARTFRP
;
A
#
# COMPACT_ATOMS: atom_id res chain seq x y z
N PRO A 1 -9.43 7.55 -3.46
CA PRO A 1 -10.90 7.39 -3.47
C PRO A 1 -11.52 6.93 -2.14
N LEU A 2 -10.72 6.58 -1.11
CA LEU A 2 -11.24 6.18 0.21
C LEU A 2 -10.92 7.19 1.33
N ASP A 3 -10.36 8.36 0.99
CA ASP A 3 -10.13 9.42 1.98
C ASP A 3 -11.46 9.87 2.57
N GLY A 4 -11.59 9.77 3.90
CA GLY A 4 -12.79 10.17 4.64
C GLY A 4 -13.84 9.06 4.81
N LEU A 5 -13.58 7.82 4.37
CA LEU A 5 -14.44 6.69 4.70
C LEU A 5 -14.09 6.15 6.09
N ASP A 6 -15.11 5.90 6.90
CA ASP A 6 -14.96 5.16 8.16
C ASP A 6 -14.66 3.67 7.90
N ALA A 7 -14.30 2.95 8.97
CA ALA A 7 -13.93 1.54 8.89
C ALA A 7 -15.02 0.64 8.27
N ASN A 8 -16.30 0.92 8.51
CA ASN A 8 -17.40 0.14 7.95
C ASN A 8 -17.56 0.40 6.45
N ALA A 9 -17.41 1.66 6.04
CA ALA A 9 -17.52 2.02 4.65
C ALA A 9 -16.36 1.44 3.80
N ALA A 10 -15.16 1.31 4.38
CA ALA A 10 -14.04 0.58 3.77
C ALA A 10 -14.36 -0.93 3.58
N VAL A 11 -15.02 -1.55 4.56
CA VAL A 11 -15.50 -2.95 4.45
C VAL A 11 -16.55 -3.09 3.35
N GLY A 12 -17.51 -2.16 3.27
CA GLY A 12 -18.52 -2.14 2.21
C GLY A 12 -17.91 -1.98 0.82
N PHE A 13 -16.94 -1.07 0.67
CA PHE A 13 -16.20 -0.90 -0.57
C PHE A 13 -15.47 -2.18 -0.98
N LYS A 14 -14.78 -2.85 -0.05
CA LYS A 14 -14.15 -4.14 -0.31
C LYS A 14 -15.15 -5.17 -0.83
N ALA A 15 -16.31 -5.30 -0.18
CA ALA A 15 -17.34 -6.25 -0.60
C ALA A 15 -17.85 -5.95 -2.03
N LEU A 16 -18.03 -4.67 -2.37
CA LEU A 16 -18.42 -4.24 -3.72
C LEU A 16 -17.38 -4.64 -4.77
N ILE A 17 -16.11 -4.30 -4.55
CA ILE A 17 -15.03 -4.59 -5.48
C ILE A 17 -14.88 -6.11 -5.69
N GLN A 18 -14.94 -6.89 -4.61
CA GLN A 18 -14.88 -8.35 -4.70
C GLN A 18 -16.08 -8.95 -5.45
N THR A 19 -17.28 -8.38 -5.29
CA THR A 19 -18.48 -8.84 -6.00
C THR A 19 -18.35 -8.57 -7.49
N LEU A 20 -17.96 -7.34 -7.87
CA LEU A 20 -17.73 -6.98 -9.28
C LEU A 20 -16.62 -7.82 -9.92
N ALA A 21 -15.55 -8.11 -9.19
CA ALA A 21 -14.48 -8.98 -9.66
C ALA A 21 -14.99 -10.42 -9.92
N ARG A 22 -15.82 -10.97 -9.03
CA ARG A 22 -16.45 -12.30 -9.20
C ARG A 22 -17.40 -12.35 -10.40
N GLU A 23 -17.99 -11.23 -10.78
CA GLU A 23 -18.78 -11.09 -12.02
C GLU A 23 -17.93 -10.94 -13.30
N GLY A 24 -16.60 -11.09 -13.19
CA GLY A 24 -15.68 -11.03 -14.31
C GLY A 24 -15.33 -9.61 -14.75
N LYS A 25 -15.59 -8.58 -13.91
CA LYS A 25 -15.20 -7.20 -14.22
C LYS A 25 -13.72 -6.99 -13.90
N ALA A 26 -13.01 -6.35 -14.83
CA ALA A 26 -11.67 -5.82 -14.55
C ALA A 26 -11.79 -4.51 -13.77
N ILE A 27 -11.07 -4.40 -12.66
CA ILE A 27 -11.11 -3.23 -11.77
C ILE A 27 -9.70 -2.69 -11.61
N VAL A 28 -9.52 -1.42 -11.91
CA VAL A 28 -8.27 -0.70 -11.65
C VAL A 28 -8.49 0.22 -10.47
N TYR A 29 -7.78 -0.04 -9.37
CA TYR A 29 -7.86 0.73 -8.15
C TYR A 29 -6.50 1.35 -7.82
N SER A 30 -6.50 2.66 -7.60
CA SER A 30 -5.31 3.41 -7.20
C SER A 30 -5.57 4.08 -5.86
N SER A 31 -4.68 3.85 -4.90
CA SER A 31 -4.76 4.38 -3.54
C SER A 31 -3.38 4.52 -2.93
N HIS A 32 -3.25 5.49 -2.04
CA HIS A 32 -2.08 5.64 -1.19
C HIS A 32 -2.26 4.94 0.18
N ILE A 33 -3.45 4.42 0.47
CA ILE A 33 -3.75 3.68 1.70
C ILE A 33 -3.37 2.21 1.49
N LEU A 34 -2.10 1.88 1.75
CA LEU A 34 -1.51 0.59 1.39
C LEU A 34 -2.12 -0.59 2.15
N ASP A 35 -2.53 -0.39 3.40
CA ASP A 35 -3.28 -1.39 4.19
C ASP A 35 -4.56 -1.87 3.50
N VAL A 36 -5.26 -0.98 2.80
CA VAL A 36 -6.49 -1.34 2.08
C VAL A 36 -6.13 -2.06 0.78
N VAL A 37 -5.11 -1.57 0.05
CA VAL A 37 -4.63 -2.21 -1.18
C VAL A 37 -4.23 -3.65 -0.89
N GLU A 38 -3.44 -3.89 0.15
CA GLU A 38 -2.97 -5.22 0.56
C GLU A 38 -4.13 -6.17 0.89
N ARG A 39 -5.25 -5.66 1.42
CA ARG A 39 -6.42 -6.46 1.81
C ARG A 39 -7.45 -6.67 0.72
N VAL A 40 -7.43 -5.89 -0.36
CA VAL A 40 -8.50 -5.83 -1.37
C VAL A 40 -8.01 -6.29 -2.75
N CYS A 41 -6.76 -6.02 -3.10
CA CYS A 41 -6.24 -6.27 -4.44
C CYS A 41 -5.60 -7.66 -4.56
N ASP A 42 -5.94 -8.37 -5.64
CA ASP A 42 -5.28 -9.64 -6.00
C ASP A 42 -3.89 -9.43 -6.63
N ARG A 43 -3.67 -8.24 -7.20
CA ARG A 43 -2.41 -7.81 -7.83
C ARG A 43 -2.19 -6.33 -7.58
N VAL A 44 -0.95 -5.95 -7.27
CA VAL A 44 -0.51 -4.57 -7.10
C VAL A 44 0.66 -4.27 -8.04
N ILE A 45 0.68 -3.05 -8.55
CA ILE A 45 1.78 -2.50 -9.32
C ILE A 45 2.28 -1.25 -8.58
N ILE A 46 3.56 -1.26 -8.19
CA ILE A 46 4.20 -0.09 -7.58
C ILE A 46 4.93 0.67 -8.68
N ILE A 47 4.60 1.95 -8.82
CA ILE A 47 5.19 2.85 -9.81
C ILE A 47 5.91 3.98 -9.08
N ASP A 48 7.16 4.24 -9.46
CA ASP A 48 7.96 5.34 -8.97
C ASP A 48 8.78 5.95 -10.11
N GLN A 49 8.78 7.28 -10.18
CA GLN A 49 9.43 8.06 -11.25
C GLN A 49 9.08 7.55 -12.67
N GLY A 50 7.81 7.20 -12.89
CA GLY A 50 7.32 6.72 -14.19
C GLY A 50 7.78 5.30 -14.56
N LYS A 51 8.36 4.55 -13.63
CA LYS A 51 8.83 3.18 -13.84
C LYS A 51 8.12 2.21 -12.90
N VAL A 52 7.76 1.04 -13.41
CA VAL A 52 7.27 -0.07 -12.59
C VAL A 52 8.44 -0.60 -11.76
N LYS A 53 8.27 -0.59 -10.44
CA LYS A 53 9.23 -1.14 -9.46
C LYS A 53 8.88 -2.56 -9.09
N LEU A 54 7.59 -2.85 -8.91
CA LEU A 54 7.06 -4.17 -8.58
C LEU A 54 5.71 -4.39 -9.25
N ASP A 55 5.42 -5.67 -9.49
CA ASP A 55 4.20 -6.15 -10.10
C ASP A 55 3.93 -7.58 -9.65
N GLY A 56 2.85 -7.80 -8.91
CA GLY A 56 2.54 -9.12 -8.38
C GLY A 56 1.45 -9.11 -7.30
N GLU A 57 1.19 -10.28 -6.72
CA GLU A 57 0.29 -10.41 -5.58
C GLU A 57 0.91 -9.73 -4.33
N PRO A 58 0.17 -8.91 -3.57
CA PRO A 58 0.72 -8.20 -2.41
C PRO A 58 1.44 -9.13 -1.41
N ALA A 59 0.82 -10.26 -1.04
CA ALA A 59 1.39 -11.20 -0.08
C ALA A 59 2.68 -11.86 -0.60
N GLU A 60 2.76 -12.14 -1.90
CA GLU A 60 3.95 -12.66 -2.54
C GLU A 60 5.09 -11.64 -2.51
N LEU A 61 4.81 -10.40 -2.91
CA LEU A 61 5.80 -9.33 -2.95
C LEU A 61 6.37 -9.04 -1.56
N VAL A 62 5.49 -8.96 -0.54
CA VAL A 62 5.92 -8.76 0.85
C VAL A 62 6.88 -9.88 1.29
N ARG A 63 6.55 -11.14 0.99
CA ARG A 63 7.38 -12.30 1.34
C ARG A 63 8.69 -12.35 0.57
N GLN A 64 8.69 -12.08 -0.73
CA GLN A 64 9.89 -12.12 -1.58
C GLN A 64 10.92 -11.05 -1.19
N HIS A 65 10.45 -9.94 -0.65
CA HIS A 65 11.29 -8.81 -0.25
C HIS A 65 11.59 -8.75 1.26
N ASP A 66 11.25 -9.80 2.01
CA ASP A 66 11.42 -9.86 3.48
C ASP A 66 10.87 -8.62 4.20
N ALA A 67 9.74 -8.11 3.69
CA ALA A 67 9.05 -6.97 4.26
C ALA A 67 7.98 -7.43 5.26
N ARG A 68 7.60 -6.56 6.20
CA ARG A 68 6.53 -6.85 7.17
C ARG A 68 5.14 -6.48 6.65
N SER A 69 5.07 -5.57 5.67
CA SER A 69 3.83 -5.09 5.06
C SER A 69 4.12 -4.49 3.69
N LEU A 70 3.06 -4.29 2.90
CA LEU A 70 3.16 -3.59 1.62
C LEU A 70 3.61 -2.13 1.82
N GLU A 71 3.25 -1.51 2.95
CA GLU A 71 3.69 -0.18 3.33
C GLU A 71 5.22 -0.09 3.49
N GLN A 72 5.82 -0.99 4.26
CA GLN A 72 7.27 -1.02 4.43
C GLN A 72 7.98 -1.21 3.09
N LEU A 73 7.45 -2.10 2.25
CA LEU A 73 8.00 -2.37 0.93
C LEU A 73 7.93 -1.13 0.03
N PHE A 74 6.79 -0.44 0.00
CA PHE A 74 6.62 0.80 -0.76
C PHE A 74 7.59 1.90 -0.31
N THR A 75 7.71 2.14 1.00
CA THR A 75 8.62 3.14 1.56
C THR A 75 10.08 2.84 1.21
N THR A 76 10.47 1.56 1.22
CA THR A 76 11.82 1.12 0.84
C THR A 76 12.11 1.38 -0.64
N LEU A 77 11.12 1.17 -1.52
CA LEU A 77 11.28 1.34 -2.97
C LEU A 77 11.21 2.79 -3.45
N THR A 78 10.52 3.65 -2.70
CA THR A 78 10.25 5.05 -3.08
C THR A 78 11.13 6.06 -2.34
N GLY A 79 12.06 5.59 -1.49
CA GLY A 79 13.01 6.46 -0.77
C GLY A 79 12.45 7.09 0.51
N GLY A 80 11.32 6.60 1.04
CA GLY A 80 10.75 7.10 2.28
C GLY A 80 11.61 6.82 3.53
N GLN A 81 12.53 5.86 3.47
CA GLN A 81 13.48 5.59 4.58
C GLN A 81 14.35 6.80 4.94
N ASP A 82 14.66 7.67 3.98
CA ASP A 82 15.38 8.92 4.26
C ASP A 82 14.55 9.88 5.12
N LEU A 83 13.22 9.84 4.99
CA LEU A 83 12.31 10.68 5.77
C LEU A 83 12.21 10.17 7.22
N GLU A 84 12.07 8.86 7.40
CA GLU A 84 12.07 8.22 8.73
C GLU A 84 13.37 8.52 9.49
N ARG A 85 14.53 8.35 8.84
CA ARG A 85 15.83 8.66 9.44
C ARG A 85 15.93 10.13 9.88
N ARG A 86 15.49 11.06 9.03
CA ARG A 86 15.47 12.49 9.36
C ARG A 86 14.53 12.81 10.54
N ALA A 87 13.38 12.14 10.61
CA ALA A 87 12.45 12.29 11.73
C ALA A 87 13.06 11.77 13.04
N GLU A 88 13.76 10.64 13.01
CA GLU A 88 14.50 10.14 14.18
C GLU A 88 15.59 11.10 14.63
N ASP A 89 16.39 11.61 13.71
CA ASP A 89 17.49 12.55 14.04
C ASP A 89 16.94 13.86 14.59
N PHE A 90 15.81 14.34 14.06
CA PHE A 90 15.09 15.46 14.63
C PHE A 90 14.61 15.16 16.06
N ALA A 91 13.97 14.01 16.29
CA ALA A 91 13.51 13.60 17.61
C ALA A 91 14.66 13.44 18.63
N ARG A 92 15.85 13.01 18.19
CA ARG A 92 17.06 12.94 19.03
C ARG A 92 17.46 14.33 19.56
N THR A 93 17.16 15.41 18.86
CA THR A 93 17.46 16.80 19.29
C THR A 93 16.64 17.20 20.53
N PHE A 94 15.51 16.54 20.78
CA PHE A 94 14.63 16.80 21.93
C PHE A 94 14.82 15.80 23.08
N ARG A 95 15.77 14.86 22.97
CA ARG A 95 16.11 13.97 24.08
C ARG A 95 17.03 14.72 25.06
N PRO A 96 16.69 14.75 26.36
CA PRO A 96 17.47 15.45 27.39
C PRO A 96 18.86 14.83 27.60
#